data_AF-A0A2J0YSX5-F1
#
_entry.id   AF-A0A2J0YSX5-F1
#
_cell.length_a   1.000
_cell.length_b   1.000
_cell.length_c   1.000
_cell.angle_alpha   90.00
_cell.angle_beta   90.00
_cell.angle_gamma   90.00
#
_symmetry.space_group_name_H-M   'P 1'
#
loop_
_entity.id
_entity.type
_entity.pdbx_description
1 polymer ?
#
loop_
_entity_poly.entity_id
_entity_poly.type
_entity_poly.pdbx_seq_one_letter_code
_entity_poly.pdbx_strand_id
1 'polypeptide(L)'
;MNSHRSIDITLALLLITHFAFAADPITGRATVVDGDTIEIRGERIRLHGVDAPESWQECEDVDRRSYRCGRVAAQELARFLAESRPARCEFVERDRYKRFVGVCFRADGRDVNHWLVESGNAVDWTRYSNGAYANAQDLARSHRAGIWRGNFELPCKARAARAKREASC
;
A
#
# COMPACT_ATOMS: atom_id res chain seq x y z
N MET A 1 57.90 6.67 49.26
CA MET A 1 57.33 7.64 48.30
C MET A 1 56.90 6.86 47.07
N ASN A 2 55.58 6.83 46.85
CA ASN A 2 54.88 5.85 46.02
C ASN A 2 55.05 6.10 44.52
N SER A 3 55.32 5.02 43.79
CA SER A 3 55.34 4.97 42.33
C SER A 3 53.93 4.69 41.83
N HIS A 4 53.28 5.70 41.24
CA HIS A 4 52.00 5.55 40.55
C HIS A 4 52.24 5.10 39.12
N ARG A 5 51.80 3.88 38.79
CA ARG A 5 51.72 3.40 37.40
C ARG A 5 50.41 3.90 36.78
N SER A 6 50.51 4.70 35.73
CA SER A 6 49.39 5.09 34.88
C SER A 6 48.89 3.88 34.09
N ILE A 7 47.59 3.58 34.16
CA ILE A 7 46.93 2.57 33.34
C ILE A 7 46.24 3.32 32.20
N ASP A 8 46.83 3.29 31.01
CA ASP A 8 46.22 3.84 29.81
C ASP A 8 45.12 2.90 29.31
N ILE A 9 43.87 3.25 29.57
CA ILE A 9 42.69 2.56 29.05
C ILE A 9 42.43 3.07 27.63
N THR A 10 43.01 2.42 26.62
CA THR A 10 42.62 2.62 25.22
C THR A 10 41.17 2.17 25.03
N LEU A 11 40.27 3.14 24.90
CA LEU A 11 38.87 2.93 24.53
C LEU A 11 38.80 2.51 23.06
N ALA A 12 38.71 1.21 22.80
CA ALA A 12 38.45 0.68 21.45
C ALA A 12 37.00 1.00 21.05
N LEU A 13 36.83 1.99 20.17
CA LEU A 13 35.54 2.36 19.59
C LEU A 13 35.07 1.25 18.63
N LEU A 14 34.22 0.35 19.11
CA LEU A 14 33.62 -0.71 18.30
C LEU A 14 32.62 -0.07 17.31
N LEU A 15 33.04 0.12 16.05
CA LEU A 15 32.15 0.53 14.96
C LEU A 15 31.17 -0.61 14.68
N ILE A 16 29.98 -0.57 15.29
CA ILE A 16 28.88 -1.47 14.98
C ILE A 16 28.32 -1.05 13.61
N THR A 17 28.83 -1.66 12.54
CA THR A 17 28.25 -1.55 11.20
C THR A 17 26.85 -2.15 11.23
N HIS A 18 25.83 -1.29 11.26
CA HIS A 18 24.44 -1.70 11.12
C HIS A 18 24.21 -2.15 9.68
N PHE A 19 24.33 -3.44 9.42
CA PHE A 19 23.83 -4.03 8.18
C PHE A 19 22.31 -3.83 8.17
N ALA A 20 21.85 -2.87 7.37
CA ALA A 20 20.44 -2.72 7.07
C ALA A 20 20.01 -3.96 6.24
N PHE A 21 19.42 -4.94 6.91
CA PHE A 21 18.73 -6.04 6.23
C PHE A 21 17.47 -5.47 5.58
N ALA A 22 17.55 -5.15 4.29
CA ALA A 22 16.34 -4.98 3.48
C ALA A 22 15.65 -6.34 3.40
N ALA A 23 14.37 -6.42 3.77
CA ALA A 23 13.65 -7.67 3.66
C ALA A 23 13.52 -8.07 2.20
N ASP A 24 13.68 -9.37 1.92
CA ASP A 24 13.64 -9.87 0.56
C ASP A 24 12.27 -9.62 -0.10
N PRO A 25 12.27 -9.30 -1.40
CA PRO A 25 11.04 -9.15 -2.18
C PRO A 25 10.29 -10.49 -2.26
N ILE A 26 8.97 -10.44 -2.14
CA ILE A 26 8.11 -11.62 -2.26
C ILE A 26 7.66 -11.76 -3.71
N THR A 27 7.85 -12.93 -4.32
CA THR A 27 7.44 -13.19 -5.70
C THR A 27 6.57 -14.44 -5.82
N GLY A 28 5.46 -14.34 -6.53
CA GLY A 28 4.59 -15.48 -6.81
C GLY A 28 3.26 -15.11 -7.45
N ARG A 29 2.36 -16.09 -7.53
CA ARG A 29 0.98 -15.86 -7.93
C ARG A 29 0.29 -15.08 -6.80
N ALA A 30 -0.22 -13.91 -7.13
CA ALA A 30 -1.03 -13.11 -6.22
C ALA A 30 -2.48 -13.58 -6.24
N THR A 31 -3.06 -13.74 -5.05
CA THR A 31 -4.50 -13.88 -4.82
C THR A 31 -4.99 -12.58 -4.20
N VAL A 32 -6.06 -12.00 -4.73
CA VAL A 32 -6.62 -10.75 -4.17
C VAL A 32 -7.46 -11.06 -2.94
N VAL A 33 -7.22 -10.32 -1.85
CA VAL A 33 -7.99 -10.41 -0.59
C VAL A 33 -9.07 -9.33 -0.57
N ASP A 34 -8.69 -8.08 -0.87
CA ASP A 34 -9.58 -6.92 -1.01
C ASP A 34 -8.96 -5.87 -1.96
N GLY A 35 -9.49 -4.65 -1.99
CA GLY A 35 -9.14 -3.62 -2.98
C GLY A 35 -7.69 -3.14 -2.96
N ASP A 36 -6.96 -3.34 -1.85
CA ASP A 36 -5.55 -2.96 -1.72
C ASP A 36 -4.70 -4.00 -0.94
N THR A 37 -5.23 -5.21 -0.75
CA THR A 37 -4.51 -6.32 -0.12
C THR A 37 -4.49 -7.54 -1.03
N ILE A 38 -3.29 -8.10 -1.22
CA ILE A 38 -3.07 -9.37 -1.92
C ILE A 38 -2.39 -10.39 -1.00
N GLU A 39 -2.40 -11.64 -1.40
CA GLU A 39 -1.69 -12.73 -0.73
C GLU A 39 -0.77 -13.43 -1.73
N ILE A 40 0.48 -13.65 -1.34
CA ILE A 40 1.45 -14.45 -2.09
C ILE A 40 2.06 -15.47 -1.14
N ARG A 41 1.87 -16.77 -1.46
CA ARG A 41 2.42 -17.90 -0.67
C ARG A 41 2.08 -17.83 0.83
N GLY A 42 0.87 -17.40 1.17
CA GLY A 42 0.40 -17.28 2.55
C GLY A 42 0.79 -16.00 3.28
N GLU A 43 1.64 -15.14 2.70
CA GLU A 43 1.91 -13.80 3.26
C GLU A 43 0.90 -12.80 2.70
N ARG A 44 0.18 -12.12 3.60
CA ARG A 44 -0.69 -11.00 3.24
C ARG A 44 0.12 -9.71 3.09
N ILE A 45 -0.04 -9.09 1.93
CA ILE A 45 0.68 -7.89 1.49
C ILE A 45 -0.33 -6.77 1.32
N ARG A 46 -0.20 -5.72 2.13
CA ARG A 46 -0.92 -4.45 1.94
C ARG A 46 -0.14 -3.61 0.94
N LEU A 47 -0.83 -3.09 -0.07
CA LEU A 47 -0.22 -2.22 -1.06
C LEU A 47 0.10 -0.85 -0.43
N HIS A 48 1.36 -0.46 -0.53
CA HIS A 48 1.88 0.78 0.03
C HIS A 48 1.29 2.03 -0.65
N GLY A 49 0.91 3.01 0.16
CA GLY A 49 0.58 4.36 -0.30
C GLY A 49 -0.76 4.51 -1.04
N VAL A 50 -1.56 3.46 -1.14
CA VAL A 50 -2.90 3.49 -1.75
C VAL A 50 -3.95 3.15 -0.71
N ASP A 51 -5.17 3.66 -0.90
CA ASP A 51 -6.34 3.35 -0.06
C ASP A 51 -7.50 3.01 -0.98
N ALA A 52 -7.87 1.74 -1.04
CA ALA A 52 -9.02 1.29 -1.83
C ALA A 52 -10.32 1.41 -1.04
N PRO A 53 -11.48 1.59 -1.70
CA PRO A 53 -12.77 1.52 -1.02
C PRO A 53 -12.93 0.18 -0.31
N GLU A 54 -13.52 0.22 0.88
CA GLU A 54 -13.73 -0.98 1.66
C GLU A 54 -14.71 -1.93 0.97
N SER A 55 -14.58 -3.25 1.18
CA SER A 55 -15.44 -4.25 0.51
C SER A 55 -16.94 -4.04 0.74
N TRP A 56 -17.31 -3.46 1.89
CA TRP A 56 -18.68 -3.10 2.25
C TRP A 56 -19.10 -1.71 1.76
N GLN A 57 -18.17 -0.86 1.36
CA GLN A 57 -18.43 0.52 0.96
C GLN A 57 -19.27 0.59 -0.31
N GLU A 58 -20.25 1.48 -0.29
CA GLU A 58 -21.08 1.84 -1.43
C GLU A 58 -20.67 3.19 -2.00
N CYS A 59 -20.71 3.31 -3.31
CA CYS A 59 -20.46 4.53 -4.06
C CYS A 59 -21.60 4.75 -5.06
N GLU A 60 -21.77 5.98 -5.54
CA GLU A 60 -22.74 6.32 -6.60
C GLU A 60 -22.04 6.39 -7.96
N ASP A 61 -22.69 5.90 -9.02
CA ASP A 61 -22.24 6.11 -10.41
C ASP A 61 -22.78 7.44 -11.00
N VAL A 62 -22.56 7.64 -12.30
CA VAL A 62 -23.03 8.83 -13.06
C VAL A 62 -24.55 9.02 -13.00
N ASP A 63 -25.31 7.93 -12.86
CA ASP A 63 -26.77 7.91 -12.78
C ASP A 63 -27.27 7.92 -11.34
N ARG A 64 -26.38 8.18 -10.37
CA ARG A 64 -26.64 8.13 -8.92
C ARG A 64 -27.06 6.76 -8.39
N ARG A 65 -26.73 5.69 -9.11
CA ARG A 65 -27.02 4.32 -8.65
C ARG A 65 -25.93 3.85 -7.69
N SER A 66 -26.36 3.28 -6.57
CA SER A 66 -25.43 2.70 -5.58
C SER A 66 -24.81 1.40 -6.12
N TYR A 67 -23.51 1.23 -5.91
CA TYR A 67 -22.80 -0.01 -6.17
C TYR A 67 -21.69 -0.26 -5.14
N ARG A 68 -21.32 -1.53 -4.92
CA ARG A 68 -20.26 -1.96 -4.00
C ARG A 68 -18.87 -1.68 -4.57
N CYS A 69 -18.42 -0.42 -4.48
CA CYS A 69 -17.17 0.03 -5.11
C CYS A 69 -15.93 -0.70 -4.61
N GLY A 70 -15.83 -1.08 -3.33
CA GLY A 70 -14.65 -1.85 -2.86
C GLY A 70 -14.60 -3.27 -3.43
N ARG A 71 -15.77 -3.86 -3.68
CA ARG A 71 -15.86 -5.17 -4.34
C ARG A 71 -15.47 -5.09 -5.82
N VAL A 72 -15.85 -3.99 -6.48
CA VAL A 72 -15.42 -3.70 -7.87
C VAL A 72 -13.91 -3.48 -7.92
N ALA A 73 -13.33 -2.70 -7.01
CA ALA A 73 -11.89 -2.45 -6.94
C ALA A 73 -11.09 -3.77 -6.80
N ALA A 74 -11.51 -4.66 -5.91
CA ALA A 74 -10.89 -5.97 -5.75
C ALA A 74 -10.98 -6.84 -7.03
N GLN A 75 -12.11 -6.79 -7.74
CA GLN A 75 -12.30 -7.51 -9.00
C GLN A 75 -11.38 -6.96 -10.11
N GLU A 76 -11.27 -5.64 -10.24
CA GLU A 76 -10.37 -5.02 -11.21
C GLU A 76 -8.90 -5.32 -10.89
N LEU A 77 -8.50 -5.28 -9.61
CA LEU A 77 -7.16 -5.69 -9.18
C LEU A 77 -6.86 -7.15 -9.58
N ALA A 78 -7.82 -8.05 -9.38
CA ALA A 78 -7.66 -9.46 -9.75
C ALA A 78 -7.50 -9.63 -11.27
N ARG A 79 -8.30 -8.90 -12.07
CA ARG A 79 -8.21 -8.90 -13.53
C ARG A 79 -6.85 -8.39 -13.99
N PHE A 80 -6.40 -7.26 -13.45
CA PHE A 80 -5.12 -6.65 -13.78
C PHE A 80 -3.92 -7.56 -13.47
N LEU A 81 -3.92 -8.20 -12.30
CA LEU A 81 -2.87 -9.15 -11.91
C LEU A 81 -2.92 -10.47 -12.70
N ALA A 82 -4.07 -10.81 -13.29
CA ALA A 82 -4.21 -12.02 -14.10
C ALA A 82 -3.55 -11.89 -15.49
N GLU A 83 -3.47 -10.67 -16.03
CA GLU A 83 -2.90 -10.38 -17.36
C GLU A 83 -1.40 -10.65 -17.46
N SER A 84 -0.63 -10.52 -16.35
CA SER A 84 0.81 -10.78 -16.35
C SER A 84 1.28 -11.26 -14.97
N ARG A 85 2.01 -12.39 -14.94
CA ARG A 85 2.40 -13.14 -13.72
C ARG A 85 3.84 -13.63 -13.81
N PRO A 86 4.53 -13.86 -12.68
CA PRO A 86 4.10 -13.63 -11.29
C PRO A 86 4.09 -12.13 -10.91
N ALA A 87 3.51 -11.80 -9.76
CA ALA A 87 3.72 -10.52 -9.13
C ALA A 87 4.98 -10.59 -8.25
N ARG A 88 5.72 -9.48 -8.19
CA ARG A 88 6.86 -9.25 -7.29
C ARG A 88 6.53 -8.05 -6.42
N CYS A 89 6.64 -8.21 -5.11
CA CYS A 89 6.37 -7.15 -4.13
C CYS A 89 7.64 -6.81 -3.36
N GLU A 90 8.03 -5.55 -3.44
CA GLU A 90 9.20 -5.00 -2.74
C GLU A 90 8.78 -4.51 -1.37
N PHE A 91 9.57 -4.86 -0.35
CA PHE A 91 9.26 -4.52 1.02
C PHE A 91 9.48 -3.03 1.30
N VAL A 92 8.50 -2.41 1.96
CA VAL A 92 8.61 -1.04 2.48
C VAL A 92 8.69 -1.07 4.00
N GLU A 93 7.70 -1.69 4.65
CA GLU A 93 7.63 -1.75 6.11
C GLU A 93 6.76 -2.93 6.59
N ARG A 94 6.74 -3.14 7.90
CA ARG A 94 5.68 -3.91 8.55
C ARG A 94 4.76 -2.96 9.29
N ASP A 95 3.46 -3.03 9.01
CA ASP A 95 2.49 -2.19 9.71
C ASP A 95 2.29 -2.66 11.18
N ARG A 96 1.47 -1.91 11.93
CA ARG A 96 1.16 -2.24 13.34
C ARG A 96 0.55 -3.62 13.55
N TYR A 97 -0.07 -4.20 12.51
CA TYR A 97 -0.65 -5.53 12.51
C TYR A 97 0.34 -6.59 11.99
N LYS A 98 1.62 -6.21 11.81
CA LYS A 98 2.72 -7.04 11.32
C LYS A 98 2.56 -7.52 9.86
N ARG A 99 1.64 -6.93 9.11
CA ARG A 99 1.47 -7.22 7.67
C ARG A 99 2.66 -6.68 6.90
N PHE A 100 3.08 -7.41 5.87
CA PHE A 100 4.00 -6.91 4.86
C PHE A 100 3.34 -5.73 4.14
N VAL A 101 4.01 -4.58 4.07
CA VAL A 101 3.59 -3.43 3.27
C VAL A 101 4.59 -3.27 2.14
N GLY A 102 4.11 -3.16 0.91
CA GLY A 102 5.01 -3.13 -0.25
C GLY A 102 4.47 -2.47 -1.49
N VAL A 103 5.38 -2.19 -2.42
CA VAL A 103 5.07 -1.81 -3.80
C VAL A 103 5.18 -3.05 -4.66
N CYS A 104 4.12 -3.36 -5.39
CA CYS A 104 4.05 -4.59 -6.18
C CYS A 104 4.09 -4.29 -7.67
N PHE A 105 4.73 -5.18 -8.41
CA PHE A 105 4.90 -5.11 -9.85
C PHE A 105 4.43 -6.41 -10.49
N ARG A 106 3.77 -6.30 -11.64
CA ARG A 106 3.54 -7.45 -12.52
C ARG A 106 4.84 -7.90 -13.19
N ALA A 107 4.86 -9.09 -13.80
CA ALA A 107 6.03 -9.59 -14.51
C ALA A 107 6.43 -8.76 -15.74
N ASP A 108 5.52 -7.94 -16.28
CA ASP A 108 5.80 -6.97 -17.35
C ASP A 108 6.28 -5.61 -16.82
N GLY A 109 6.59 -5.52 -15.52
CA GLY A 109 7.17 -4.33 -14.89
C GLY A 109 6.15 -3.25 -14.50
N ARG A 110 4.86 -3.45 -14.76
CA ARG A 110 3.83 -2.47 -14.38
C ARG A 110 3.62 -2.44 -12.87
N ASP A 111 3.67 -1.23 -12.32
CA ASP A 111 3.38 -0.93 -10.92
C ASP A 111 1.88 -1.10 -10.63
N VAL A 112 1.56 -2.00 -9.71
CA VAL A 112 0.20 -2.35 -9.29
C VAL A 112 -0.42 -1.22 -8.46
N ASN A 113 0.36 -0.60 -7.59
CA ASN A 113 -0.07 0.47 -6.71
C ASN A 113 -0.42 1.72 -7.54
N HIS A 114 0.48 2.13 -8.44
CA HIS A 114 0.22 3.23 -9.38
C HIS A 114 -1.02 2.95 -10.22
N TRP A 115 -1.12 1.75 -10.81
CA TRP A 115 -2.26 1.39 -11.65
C TRP A 115 -3.59 1.43 -10.89
N LEU A 116 -3.63 1.01 -9.62
CA LEU A 116 -4.85 1.09 -8.80
C LEU A 116 -5.36 2.52 -8.70
N VAL A 117 -4.47 3.49 -8.47
CA VAL A 117 -4.84 4.90 -8.39
C VAL A 117 -5.22 5.44 -9.76
N GLU A 118 -4.41 5.18 -10.79
CA GLU A 118 -4.61 5.64 -12.17
C GLU A 118 -5.93 5.16 -12.78
N SER A 119 -6.31 3.91 -12.49
CA SER A 119 -7.57 3.31 -12.94
C SER A 119 -8.78 3.70 -12.08
N GLY A 120 -8.58 4.47 -11.01
CA GLY A 120 -9.63 4.90 -10.09
C GLY A 120 -10.16 3.80 -9.18
N ASN A 121 -9.41 2.73 -8.94
CA ASN A 121 -9.76 1.66 -8.03
C ASN A 121 -9.26 1.90 -6.59
N ALA A 122 -8.36 2.86 -6.40
CA ALA A 122 -7.92 3.38 -5.11
C ALA A 122 -7.66 4.89 -5.18
N VAL A 123 -7.52 5.53 -4.02
CA VAL A 123 -7.02 6.90 -3.91
C VAL A 123 -5.55 6.91 -3.51
N ASP A 124 -4.85 7.99 -3.84
CA ASP A 124 -3.51 8.24 -3.30
C ASP A 124 -3.63 8.54 -1.79
N TRP A 125 -3.02 7.68 -0.96
CA TRP A 125 -3.06 7.86 0.49
C TRP A 125 -1.83 8.61 0.96
N THR A 126 -1.90 9.93 0.86
CA THR A 126 -0.80 10.89 1.11
C THR A 126 -0.07 10.67 2.42
N ARG A 127 -0.77 10.21 3.48
CA ARG A 127 -0.16 9.85 4.77
C ARG A 127 0.99 8.84 4.65
N TYR A 128 0.89 7.89 3.71
CA TYR A 128 1.90 6.86 3.51
C TYR A 128 2.67 7.06 2.19
N SER A 129 2.04 7.60 1.15
CA SER A 129 2.68 7.78 -0.15
C SER A 129 3.51 9.06 -0.26
N ASN A 130 3.31 10.04 0.62
CA ASN A 130 3.83 11.41 0.46
C ASN A 130 3.50 12.02 -0.92
N GLY A 131 2.36 11.66 -1.51
CA GLY A 131 1.92 12.19 -2.82
C GLY A 131 2.49 11.44 -4.02
N ALA A 132 3.15 10.29 -3.83
CA ALA A 132 3.78 9.53 -4.91
C ALA A 132 2.82 9.18 -6.07
N TYR A 133 1.52 9.08 -5.81
CA TYR A 133 0.50 8.74 -6.82
C TYR A 133 -0.43 9.91 -7.19
N ALA A 134 -0.07 11.16 -6.84
CA ALA A 134 -0.92 12.33 -7.09
C ALA A 134 -1.25 12.51 -8.58
N ASN A 135 -0.25 12.38 -9.46
CA ASN A 135 -0.45 12.50 -10.91
C ASN A 135 -1.39 11.40 -11.46
N ALA A 136 -1.24 10.17 -10.97
CA ALA A 136 -2.12 9.05 -11.33
C ALA A 136 -3.56 9.34 -10.90
N GLN A 137 -3.75 9.90 -9.71
CA GLN A 137 -5.06 10.28 -9.20
C GLN A 137 -5.69 11.40 -10.03
N ASP A 138 -4.90 12.39 -10.44
CA ASP A 138 -5.39 13.48 -11.29
C ASP A 138 -5.79 12.97 -12.68
N LEU A 139 -5.07 11.99 -13.22
CA LEU A 139 -5.48 11.30 -14.45
C LEU A 139 -6.82 10.57 -14.26
N ALA A 140 -6.95 9.79 -13.18
CA ALA A 140 -8.20 9.08 -12.86
C ALA A 140 -9.39 10.03 -12.71
N ARG A 141 -9.20 11.19 -12.06
CA ARG A 141 -10.21 12.26 -11.95
C ARG A 141 -10.59 12.82 -13.31
N SER A 142 -9.60 13.18 -14.13
CA SER A 142 -9.83 13.78 -15.45
C SER A 142 -10.62 12.85 -16.38
N HIS A 143 -10.38 11.55 -16.28
CA HIS A 143 -11.05 10.52 -17.06
C HIS A 143 -12.34 10.00 -16.41
N ARG A 144 -12.69 10.47 -15.21
CA ARG A 144 -13.82 9.94 -14.44
C ARG A 144 -13.74 8.41 -14.26
N ALA A 145 -12.53 7.91 -14.02
CA ALA A 145 -12.24 6.47 -13.94
C ALA A 145 -12.65 5.88 -12.58
N GLY A 146 -13.07 4.62 -12.58
CA GLY A 146 -13.36 3.87 -11.35
C GLY A 146 -14.36 4.60 -10.43
N ILE A 147 -13.95 4.90 -9.20
CA ILE A 147 -14.74 5.64 -8.21
C ILE A 147 -14.96 7.12 -8.57
N TRP A 148 -14.10 7.71 -9.41
CA TRP A 148 -14.21 9.10 -9.85
C TRP A 148 -15.33 9.33 -10.88
N ARG A 149 -16.05 8.27 -11.29
CA ARG A 149 -17.20 8.38 -12.21
C ARG A 149 -18.44 8.99 -11.57
N GLY A 150 -18.51 9.00 -10.25
CA GLY A 150 -19.65 9.54 -9.52
C GLY A 150 -19.22 10.00 -8.12
N ASN A 151 -20.12 9.85 -7.15
CA ASN A 151 -19.86 10.31 -5.79
C ASN A 151 -19.39 9.16 -4.90
N PHE A 152 -18.46 9.46 -4.02
CA PHE A 152 -17.98 8.50 -3.03
C PHE A 152 -17.43 9.22 -1.79
N GLU A 153 -17.42 8.52 -0.67
CA GLU A 153 -16.68 8.92 0.53
C GLU A 153 -15.25 8.36 0.47
N LEU A 154 -14.24 9.15 0.85
CA LEU A 154 -12.86 8.66 0.93
C LEU A 154 -12.78 7.42 1.85
N PRO A 155 -12.05 6.34 1.48
CA PRO A 155 -12.10 5.09 2.25
C PRO A 155 -11.63 5.25 3.71
N CYS A 156 -10.59 6.07 3.95
CA CYS A 156 -10.17 6.48 5.28
C CYS A 156 -11.27 7.14 6.13
N LYS A 157 -12.17 7.93 5.52
CA LYS A 157 -13.33 8.55 6.18
C LYS A 157 -14.42 7.51 6.44
N ALA A 158 -14.74 6.68 5.47
CA ALA A 158 -15.71 5.60 5.62
C ALA A 158 -15.32 4.65 6.76
N ARG A 159 -14.05 4.23 6.82
CA ARG A 159 -13.50 3.44 7.93
C ARG A 159 -13.65 4.13 9.28
N ALA A 160 -13.41 5.44 9.34
CA ALA A 160 -13.48 6.21 10.57
C ALA A 160 -14.92 6.34 11.08
N ALA A 161 -15.86 6.66 10.19
CA ALA A 161 -17.29 6.72 10.48
C ALA A 161 -17.81 5.38 11.02
N ARG A 162 -17.48 4.27 10.34
CA ARG A 162 -17.88 2.92 10.77
C ARG A 162 -17.30 2.52 12.12
N ALA A 163 -16.08 2.98 12.43
CA ALA A 163 -15.42 2.75 13.71
C ALA A 163 -15.75 3.81 14.79
N LYS A 164 -16.63 4.79 14.49
CA LYS A 164 -16.98 5.91 15.37
C LYS A 164 -15.76 6.65 15.94
N ARG A 165 -14.79 6.95 15.07
CA ARG A 165 -13.55 7.65 15.41
C ARG A 165 -13.25 8.77 14.41
N GLU A 166 -12.31 9.63 14.76
CA GLU A 166 -11.82 10.65 13.83
C GLU A 166 -11.12 10.04 12.62
N ALA A 167 -11.35 10.63 11.46
CA ALA A 167 -10.72 10.21 10.21
C ALA A 167 -9.24 10.57 10.24
N SER A 168 -8.41 9.64 9.77
CA SER A 168 -6.97 9.86 9.63
C SER A 168 -6.58 9.46 8.22
N CYS A 169 -6.93 10.38 7.32
CA CYS A 169 -6.43 10.51 5.97
C CYS A 169 -5.19 11.43 6.06
#